data_AF-A0A2M7D7Y6-F1
#
_entry.id   AF-A0A2M7D7Y6-F1
#
_cell.length_a   1.000
_cell.length_b   1.000
_cell.length_c   1.000
_cell.angle_alpha   90.00
_cell.angle_beta   90.00
_cell.angle_gamma   90.00
#
_symmetry.space_group_name_H-M   'P 1'
#
loop_
_entity.id
_entity.type
_entity.pdbx_description
1 polymer ?
#
loop_
_entity_poly.entity_id
_entity_poly.type
_entity_poly.pdbx_seq_one_letter_code
_entity_poly.pdbx_strand_id
1 'polypeptide(L)'
;MTRNGQDAAGNNINGTPRAKNSVSTSPTTISSLPLDEFPEITLTYLGNPYIIQNNLTIPATSTLKIEPGVILKFNESAGLEVKGTLKAIGEENNKIIFTSSAEPNYWSGIYFTASSINSELIWTEIKYGRWCPGYYCGEPPAILVDNSSIVLANSTVENYTDRGLKLVNSSSTIENVKFLGSGIATSTVGIEIEGGSPKIKNSEIKNNKHGIFIEFLSEGDLSIVEGNKFEGNENPIYALDPNVIFKDNQGEDNQKNGILVFGNISQNLTWFKNDIPYLIENFVIINSGYTLTINPGVIIKGQNVGFYAAYLRIEGKLIAEGTVDNPIVFTSFPDAGSWGGLTFVSGSEGSILKNVIVSYGGIWNPYWEEQGLVSVQDSKVEFDQATIKYGSEAGIYLKNSESIIKNTFLKNNQYGIYIMGTTCPQTENLTFENNQFT
;
A
#
# COMPACT_ATOMS: atom_id res chain seq x y z
N MET A 1 -13.64 37.95 -6.62
CA MET A 1 -13.44 37.84 -8.09
C MET A 1 -12.86 39.13 -8.61
N THR A 2 -11.56 39.20 -8.89
CA THR A 2 -10.99 40.33 -9.62
C THR A 2 -11.09 40.06 -11.11
N ARG A 3 -12.02 40.77 -11.75
CA ARG A 3 -12.08 40.90 -13.20
C ARG A 3 -10.92 41.81 -13.59
N ASN A 4 -10.02 41.38 -14.48
CA ASN A 4 -9.20 42.33 -15.24
C ASN A 4 -10.15 43.06 -16.20
N GLY A 5 -10.93 43.97 -15.64
CA GLY A 5 -12.08 44.58 -16.29
C GLY A 5 -11.65 45.85 -16.99
N GLN A 6 -12.05 45.96 -18.25
CA GLN A 6 -12.37 47.27 -18.81
C GLN A 6 -13.69 47.77 -18.16
N ASP A 7 -13.87 49.08 -18.07
CA ASP A 7 -15.14 49.66 -17.59
C ASP A 7 -16.29 49.41 -18.59
N ALA A 8 -17.51 49.85 -18.26
CA ALA A 8 -18.68 49.70 -19.13
C ALA A 8 -18.55 50.43 -20.50
N ALA A 9 -17.50 51.22 -20.69
CA ALA A 9 -17.17 51.91 -21.93
C ALA A 9 -15.93 51.32 -22.63
N GLY A 10 -15.36 50.21 -22.15
CA GLY A 10 -14.22 49.54 -22.77
C GLY A 10 -12.85 50.11 -22.40
N ASN A 11 -12.75 51.01 -21.42
CA ASN A 11 -11.46 51.57 -20.98
C ASN A 11 -10.78 50.66 -19.95
N ASN A 12 -9.45 50.55 -20.01
CA ASN A 12 -8.68 49.83 -18.99
C ASN A 12 -8.90 50.46 -17.60
N ILE A 13 -9.36 49.67 -16.63
CA ILE A 13 -9.45 50.10 -15.24
C ILE A 13 -8.02 50.13 -14.67
N ASN A 14 -7.43 51.32 -14.63
CA ASN A 14 -6.13 51.54 -14.00
C ASN A 14 -6.29 51.49 -12.47
N GLY A 15 -6.08 50.31 -11.88
CA GLY A 15 -5.79 50.24 -10.44
C GLY A 15 -4.52 51.04 -10.11
N THR A 16 -4.50 51.74 -8.98
CA THR A 16 -3.33 52.53 -8.56
C THR A 16 -2.17 51.57 -8.24
N PRO A 17 -1.03 51.63 -8.98
CA PRO A 17 0.08 50.75 -8.68
C PRO A 17 0.62 51.05 -7.28
N ARG A 18 0.69 50.01 -6.42
CA ARG A 18 1.24 50.02 -5.04
C ARG A 18 0.36 50.55 -3.89
N ALA A 19 -0.93 50.84 -4.11
CA ALA A 19 -1.87 50.98 -2.99
C ALA A 19 -2.48 49.61 -2.64
N LYS A 20 -2.53 49.26 -1.36
CA LYS A 20 -3.27 48.08 -0.88
C LYS A 20 -4.75 48.30 -1.22
N ASN A 21 -5.31 47.55 -2.16
CA ASN A 21 -6.73 47.69 -2.51
C ASN A 21 -7.57 47.42 -1.24
N SER A 22 -8.43 48.38 -0.87
CA SER A 22 -9.24 48.38 0.35
C SER A 22 -10.32 47.27 0.42
N VAL A 23 -10.31 46.34 -0.54
CA VAL A 23 -11.25 45.21 -0.67
C VAL A 23 -10.68 43.91 -0.07
N SER A 24 -9.41 43.90 0.34
CA SER A 24 -8.66 42.69 0.76
C SER A 24 -8.48 42.59 2.27
N THR A 25 -9.54 42.80 3.05
CA THR A 25 -9.52 42.49 4.50
C THR A 25 -10.60 41.51 4.93
N SER A 26 -11.57 41.21 4.07
CA SER A 26 -12.67 40.30 4.37
C SER A 26 -12.52 39.02 3.55
N PRO A 27 -12.75 37.84 4.15
CA PRO A 27 -12.79 36.58 3.42
C PRO A 27 -13.75 36.64 2.21
N THR A 28 -13.43 35.92 1.14
CA THR A 28 -14.35 35.75 0.01
C THR A 28 -15.26 34.55 0.27
N THR A 29 -16.55 34.79 0.48
CA THR A 29 -17.52 33.72 0.64
C THR A 29 -17.95 33.14 -0.71
N ILE A 30 -17.95 31.81 -0.84
CA ILE A 30 -18.40 31.06 -2.02
C ILE A 30 -19.52 30.10 -1.59
N SER A 31 -20.71 30.29 -2.15
CA SER A 31 -21.82 29.33 -2.03
C SER A 31 -21.93 28.42 -3.27
N SER A 32 -21.43 28.87 -4.41
CA SER A 32 -21.30 28.13 -5.67
C SER A 32 -20.29 28.85 -6.59
N LEU A 33 -19.78 28.14 -7.61
CA LEU A 33 -19.01 28.74 -8.70
C LEU A 33 -19.83 28.69 -10.00
N PRO A 34 -19.82 29.73 -10.84
CA PRO A 34 -20.55 29.76 -12.12
C PRO A 34 -19.85 28.96 -13.22
N LEU A 35 -19.47 27.70 -12.94
CA LEU A 35 -18.71 26.85 -13.86
C LEU A 35 -19.54 26.36 -15.07
N ASP A 36 -20.87 26.55 -15.04
CA ASP A 36 -21.77 26.32 -16.17
C ASP A 36 -21.69 27.44 -17.21
N GLU A 37 -21.34 28.66 -16.79
CA GLU A 37 -21.15 29.82 -17.67
C GLU A 37 -19.68 30.02 -18.06
N PHE A 38 -18.78 29.72 -17.12
CA PHE A 38 -17.34 29.88 -17.27
C PHE A 38 -16.67 28.52 -17.07
N PRO A 39 -16.35 27.78 -18.15
CA PRO A 39 -15.80 26.43 -18.05
C PRO A 39 -14.41 26.40 -17.39
N GLU A 40 -13.77 27.55 -17.19
CA GLU A 40 -12.57 27.67 -16.38
C GLU A 40 -12.70 28.84 -15.40
N ILE A 41 -12.44 28.58 -14.11
CA ILE A 41 -12.38 29.60 -13.07
C ILE A 41 -11.07 29.45 -12.29
N THR A 42 -10.46 30.59 -11.93
CA THR A 42 -9.29 30.64 -11.05
C THR A 42 -9.63 31.31 -9.72
N LEU A 43 -9.34 30.62 -8.61
CA LEU A 43 -9.31 31.22 -7.28
C LEU A 43 -7.93 31.85 -7.06
N THR A 44 -7.91 33.17 -7.06
CA THR A 44 -6.68 33.97 -6.97
C THR A 44 -6.31 34.30 -5.53
N TYR A 45 -5.04 34.57 -5.25
CA TYR A 45 -4.60 35.02 -3.92
C TYR A 45 -5.34 36.28 -3.42
N LEU A 46 -5.80 37.15 -4.32
CA LEU A 46 -6.56 38.37 -3.97
C LEU A 46 -7.89 38.11 -3.25
N GLY A 47 -8.48 36.92 -3.42
CA GLY A 47 -9.72 36.54 -2.72
C GLY A 47 -9.49 35.78 -1.41
N ASN A 48 -8.24 35.50 -1.06
CA ASN A 48 -7.86 34.72 0.11
C ASN A 48 -8.26 35.40 1.43
N PRO A 49 -8.76 34.66 2.45
CA PRO A 49 -9.21 33.27 2.39
C PRO A 49 -10.60 33.12 1.76
N TYR A 50 -10.84 31.98 1.11
CA TYR A 50 -12.14 31.61 0.57
C TYR A 50 -12.93 30.80 1.59
N ILE A 51 -14.15 31.24 1.93
CA ILE A 51 -15.05 30.51 2.83
C ILE A 51 -16.09 29.78 1.99
N ILE A 52 -16.01 28.45 1.94
CA ILE A 52 -16.90 27.60 1.16
C ILE A 52 -18.08 27.19 2.03
N GLN A 53 -19.27 27.71 1.71
CA GLN A 53 -20.46 27.54 2.57
C GLN A 53 -21.20 26.23 2.32
N ASN A 54 -21.24 25.78 1.06
CA ASN A 54 -21.96 24.60 0.60
C ASN A 54 -21.01 23.72 -0.20
N ASN A 55 -21.44 22.51 -0.55
CA ASN A 55 -20.70 21.66 -1.49
C ASN A 55 -20.39 22.41 -2.78
N LEU A 56 -19.10 22.46 -3.10
CA LEU A 56 -18.61 23.01 -4.35
C LEU A 56 -18.46 21.86 -5.35
N THR A 57 -19.15 21.95 -6.48
CA THR A 57 -19.00 20.98 -7.58
C THR A 57 -18.22 21.63 -8.72
N ILE A 58 -17.21 20.92 -9.23
CA ILE A 58 -16.59 21.21 -10.53
C ILE A 58 -17.29 20.31 -11.55
N PRO A 59 -18.18 20.84 -12.42
CA PRO A 59 -18.89 20.03 -13.42
C PRO A 59 -17.91 19.33 -14.38
N ALA A 60 -18.40 18.28 -15.05
CA ALA A 60 -17.65 17.63 -16.11
C ALA A 60 -17.24 18.66 -17.18
N THR A 61 -16.06 18.49 -17.76
CA THR A 61 -15.43 19.41 -18.74
C THR A 61 -14.98 20.77 -18.21
N SER A 62 -15.41 21.17 -17.01
CA SER A 62 -14.97 22.43 -16.40
C SER A 62 -13.70 22.25 -15.57
N THR A 63 -12.94 23.34 -15.40
CA THR A 63 -11.67 23.38 -14.66
C THR A 63 -11.72 24.43 -13.55
N LEU A 64 -11.36 24.03 -12.33
CA LEU A 64 -11.02 24.96 -11.25
C LEU A 64 -9.51 25.01 -11.08
N LYS A 65 -8.94 26.21 -11.23
CA LYS A 65 -7.54 26.50 -10.90
C LYS A 65 -7.48 27.21 -9.55
N ILE A 66 -6.46 26.93 -8.76
CA ILE A 66 -6.22 27.58 -7.48
C ILE A 66 -4.77 28.07 -7.47
N GLU A 67 -4.57 29.36 -7.24
CA GLU A 67 -3.23 29.96 -7.19
C GLU A 67 -2.46 29.56 -5.91
N PRO A 68 -1.13 29.53 -5.95
CA PRO A 68 -0.29 29.33 -4.77
C PRO A 68 -0.67 30.25 -3.59
N GLY A 69 -0.58 29.72 -2.36
CA GLY A 69 -0.86 30.44 -1.13
C GLY A 69 -2.35 30.67 -0.81
N VAL A 70 -3.27 30.20 -1.65
CA VAL A 70 -4.71 30.31 -1.39
C VAL A 70 -5.15 29.33 -0.29
N ILE A 71 -6.00 29.81 0.61
CA ILE A 71 -6.62 29.06 1.69
C ILE A 71 -8.12 28.92 1.40
N LEU A 72 -8.61 27.69 1.35
CA LEU A 72 -10.03 27.34 1.26
C LEU A 72 -10.46 26.79 2.63
N LYS A 73 -11.43 27.46 3.26
CA LYS A 73 -12.06 27.04 4.51
C LYS A 73 -13.48 26.56 4.26
N PHE A 74 -13.74 25.29 4.48
CA PHE A 74 -15.03 24.66 4.24
C PHE A 74 -15.87 24.60 5.51
N ASN A 75 -17.14 25.00 5.43
CA ASN A 75 -18.10 24.73 6.50
C ASN A 75 -18.28 23.22 6.71
N GLU A 76 -18.80 22.82 7.86
CA GLU A 76 -18.87 21.41 8.30
C GLU A 76 -19.49 20.46 7.26
N SER A 77 -20.55 20.88 6.56
CA SER A 77 -21.19 20.07 5.52
C SER A 77 -20.70 20.37 4.09
N ALA A 78 -19.75 21.29 3.92
CA ALA A 78 -19.22 21.66 2.62
C ALA A 78 -18.03 20.75 2.25
N GLY A 79 -18.04 20.25 1.01
CA GLY A 79 -16.96 19.49 0.40
C GLY A 79 -16.64 20.00 -1.00
N LEU A 80 -15.70 19.33 -1.66
CA LEU A 80 -15.35 19.59 -3.05
C LEU A 80 -15.57 18.33 -3.89
N GLU A 81 -16.65 18.33 -4.69
CA GLU A 81 -16.93 17.29 -5.66
C GLU A 81 -16.32 17.67 -7.02
N VAL A 82 -15.45 16.83 -7.56
CA VAL A 82 -14.72 17.07 -8.80
C VAL A 82 -15.21 16.08 -9.86
N LYS A 83 -16.07 16.56 -10.76
CA LYS A 83 -16.49 15.83 -11.97
C LYS A 83 -15.65 16.19 -13.19
N GLY A 84 -15.07 17.39 -13.20
CA GLY A 84 -14.13 17.87 -14.23
C GLY A 84 -12.69 17.81 -13.74
N THR A 85 -11.99 18.94 -13.79
CA THR A 85 -10.56 19.05 -13.47
C THR A 85 -10.32 20.02 -12.31
N LEU A 86 -9.55 19.58 -11.32
CA LEU A 86 -8.98 20.45 -10.29
C LEU A 86 -7.48 20.63 -10.53
N LYS A 87 -7.03 21.88 -10.67
CA LYS A 87 -5.60 22.24 -10.70
C LYS A 87 -5.26 23.07 -9.46
N ALA A 88 -4.84 22.40 -8.41
CA ALA A 88 -4.35 23.01 -7.17
C ALA A 88 -2.83 22.82 -7.12
N ILE A 89 -2.10 23.72 -7.79
CA ILE A 89 -0.65 23.64 -7.93
C ILE A 89 -0.04 24.83 -7.18
N GLY A 90 0.38 24.58 -5.95
CA GLY A 90 1.07 25.54 -5.09
C GLY A 90 2.58 25.55 -5.31
N GLU A 91 3.29 26.15 -4.36
CA GLU A 91 4.75 26.17 -4.30
C GLU A 91 5.23 25.76 -2.90
N GLU A 92 6.48 25.32 -2.76
CA GLU A 92 7.06 24.89 -1.47
C GLU A 92 6.83 25.88 -0.32
N ASN A 93 7.01 27.17 -0.61
CA ASN A 93 6.84 28.26 0.36
C ASN A 93 5.45 28.90 0.33
N ASN A 94 4.61 28.54 -0.64
CA ASN A 94 3.26 29.10 -0.85
C ASN A 94 2.27 27.97 -1.16
N LYS A 95 2.12 27.04 -0.21
CA LYS A 95 1.21 25.92 -0.38
C LYS A 95 -0.25 26.36 -0.43
N ILE A 96 -1.08 25.60 -1.14
CA ILE A 96 -2.54 25.77 -1.12
C ILE A 96 -3.10 24.97 0.05
N ILE A 97 -3.96 25.57 0.87
CA ILE A 97 -4.51 24.95 2.07
C ILE A 97 -6.00 24.68 1.90
N PHE A 98 -6.41 23.42 2.08
CA PHE A 98 -7.80 23.00 2.21
C PHE A 98 -8.04 22.61 3.67
N THR A 99 -8.94 23.32 4.36
CA THR A 99 -9.21 23.09 5.79
C THR A 99 -10.66 23.39 6.16
N SER A 100 -11.04 23.06 7.39
CA SER A 100 -12.34 23.40 7.97
C SER A 100 -12.42 24.88 8.36
N SER A 101 -13.61 25.47 8.29
CA SER A 101 -13.88 26.80 8.86
C SER A 101 -14.10 26.75 10.39
N ALA A 102 -14.29 25.55 10.95
CA ALA A 102 -14.58 25.30 12.36
C ALA A 102 -13.54 24.38 13.01
N GLU A 103 -12.25 24.51 12.67
CA GLU A 103 -11.16 23.73 13.27
C GLU A 103 -11.26 23.66 14.81
N PRO A 104 -11.10 22.48 15.44
CA PRO A 104 -10.65 21.21 14.86
C PRO A 104 -11.78 20.31 14.30
N ASN A 105 -12.98 20.84 14.02
CA ASN A 105 -14.07 20.07 13.41
C ASN A 105 -13.81 19.81 11.92
N TYR A 106 -14.48 18.79 11.38
CA TYR A 106 -14.24 18.29 10.02
C TYR A 106 -15.11 18.98 8.97
N TRP A 107 -14.66 18.94 7.73
CA TRP A 107 -15.43 19.28 6.52
C TRP A 107 -15.59 18.05 5.63
N SER A 108 -16.44 18.13 4.61
CA SER A 108 -16.79 16.97 3.78
C SER A 108 -15.71 16.52 2.79
N GLY A 109 -14.43 16.91 2.94
CA GLY A 109 -13.32 16.41 2.11
C GLY A 109 -13.43 16.66 0.59
N ILE A 110 -12.54 16.02 -0.17
CA ILE A 110 -12.47 16.12 -1.63
C ILE A 110 -12.88 14.78 -2.25
N TYR A 111 -13.74 14.81 -3.27
CA TYR A 111 -14.17 13.64 -4.01
C TYR A 111 -13.96 13.81 -5.50
N PHE A 112 -13.11 12.98 -6.08
CA PHE A 112 -12.92 12.84 -7.52
C PHE A 112 -13.81 11.70 -8.03
N THR A 113 -14.80 12.05 -8.86
CA THR A 113 -15.71 11.06 -9.45
C THR A 113 -15.05 10.36 -10.63
N ALA A 114 -15.70 9.32 -11.15
CA ALA A 114 -15.27 8.60 -12.35
C ALA A 114 -15.09 9.47 -13.61
N SER A 115 -15.74 10.65 -13.67
CA SER A 115 -15.60 11.57 -14.80
C SER A 115 -14.43 12.55 -14.63
N SER A 116 -13.79 12.60 -13.45
CA SER A 116 -12.67 13.50 -13.24
C SER A 116 -11.48 13.10 -14.08
N ILE A 117 -10.84 14.11 -14.68
CA ILE A 117 -9.68 13.93 -15.52
C ILE A 117 -8.61 14.97 -15.21
N ASN A 118 -7.35 14.56 -15.32
CA ASN A 118 -6.17 15.42 -15.25
C ASN A 118 -6.11 16.30 -13.98
N SER A 119 -6.63 15.82 -12.84
CA SER A 119 -6.60 16.60 -11.60
C SER A 119 -5.25 16.50 -10.91
N GLU A 120 -4.76 17.62 -10.41
CA GLU A 120 -3.44 17.77 -9.77
C GLU A 120 -3.56 18.53 -8.45
N LEU A 121 -2.99 17.96 -7.40
CA LEU A 121 -2.80 18.58 -6.10
C LEU A 121 -1.31 18.52 -5.78
N ILE A 122 -0.60 19.62 -6.03
CA ILE A 122 0.85 19.69 -5.86
C ILE A 122 1.15 20.84 -4.89
N TRP A 123 2.01 20.61 -3.90
CA TRP A 123 2.30 21.59 -2.84
C TRP A 123 1.01 22.05 -2.14
N THR A 124 0.22 21.08 -1.68
CA THR A 124 -1.05 21.31 -0.98
C THR A 124 -0.97 20.81 0.47
N GLU A 125 -1.76 21.43 1.34
CA GLU A 125 -2.04 20.93 2.69
C GLU A 125 -3.55 20.67 2.81
N ILE A 126 -3.93 19.41 3.03
CA ILE A 126 -5.31 18.99 3.24
C ILE A 126 -5.47 18.59 4.71
N LYS A 127 -6.32 19.32 5.45
CA LYS A 127 -6.52 19.14 6.89
C LYS A 127 -7.98 18.93 7.21
N TYR A 128 -8.27 18.12 8.23
CA TYR A 128 -9.63 17.95 8.77
C TYR A 128 -10.69 17.52 7.74
N GLY A 129 -10.28 16.85 6.67
CA GLY A 129 -11.18 16.33 5.64
C GLY A 129 -11.82 15.01 6.04
N ARG A 130 -13.12 14.86 5.77
CA ARG A 130 -13.90 13.64 6.00
C ARG A 130 -15.05 13.56 5.00
N TRP A 131 -14.82 12.97 3.83
CA TRP A 131 -15.83 12.80 2.78
C TRP A 131 -16.98 11.92 3.24
N CYS A 132 -18.11 12.57 3.51
CA CYS A 132 -19.29 11.97 4.11
C CYS A 132 -20.56 12.64 3.57
N PRO A 133 -21.12 12.20 2.43
CA PRO A 133 -22.39 12.71 1.95
C PRO A 133 -23.54 12.15 2.80
N GLY A 134 -23.76 12.68 4.01
CA GLY A 134 -24.91 12.35 4.88
C GLY A 134 -24.55 11.93 6.31
N TYR A 135 -25.54 11.36 7.03
CA TYR A 135 -25.42 11.00 8.46
C TYR A 135 -24.66 9.69 8.73
N TYR A 136 -24.48 8.83 7.73
CA TYR A 136 -23.75 7.55 7.85
C TYR A 136 -22.93 7.29 6.58
N CYS A 137 -21.63 7.51 6.68
CA CYS A 137 -20.64 7.14 5.68
C CYS A 137 -19.66 6.21 6.39
N GLY A 138 -19.48 4.99 5.89
CA GLY A 138 -18.72 3.94 6.57
C GLY A 138 -17.33 4.41 6.98
N GLU A 139 -16.40 4.48 6.02
CA GLU A 139 -14.99 4.81 6.27
C GLU A 139 -14.59 6.08 5.50
N PRO A 140 -14.91 7.28 6.02
CA PRO A 140 -14.83 8.51 5.25
C PRO A 140 -13.38 9.01 5.08
N PRO A 141 -12.91 9.18 3.82
CA PRO A 141 -11.57 9.67 3.54
C PRO A 141 -11.48 11.20 3.49
N ALA A 142 -10.31 11.79 3.76
CA ALA A 142 -10.10 13.21 3.45
C ALA A 142 -10.11 13.46 1.93
N ILE A 143 -9.62 12.48 1.15
CA ILE A 143 -9.64 12.49 -0.31
C ILE A 143 -10.15 11.14 -0.82
N LEU A 144 -11.25 11.13 -1.56
CA LEU A 144 -11.75 9.96 -2.30
C LEU A 144 -11.45 10.12 -3.79
N VAL A 145 -10.82 9.12 -4.39
CA VAL A 145 -10.66 9.01 -5.85
C VAL A 145 -11.35 7.75 -6.32
N ASP A 146 -12.45 7.90 -7.05
CA ASP A 146 -13.32 6.80 -7.46
C ASP A 146 -13.33 6.65 -8.98
N ASN A 147 -12.82 5.51 -9.48
CA ASN A 147 -12.74 5.15 -10.90
C ASN A 147 -12.10 6.25 -11.78
N SER A 148 -11.16 7.01 -11.21
CA SER A 148 -10.43 8.09 -11.87
C SER A 148 -8.98 8.16 -11.35
N SER A 149 -8.20 9.15 -11.77
CA SER A 149 -6.81 9.31 -11.33
C SER A 149 -6.47 10.77 -11.04
N ILE A 150 -5.58 10.96 -10.07
CA ILE A 150 -5.00 12.25 -9.71
C ILE A 150 -3.47 12.16 -9.65
N VAL A 151 -2.84 13.32 -9.70
CA VAL A 151 -1.46 13.50 -9.20
C VAL A 151 -1.54 14.21 -7.86
N LEU A 152 -1.05 13.57 -6.79
CA LEU A 152 -0.85 14.17 -5.47
C LEU A 152 0.64 14.17 -5.16
N ALA A 153 1.27 15.34 -5.13
CA ALA A 153 2.72 15.41 -4.98
C ALA A 153 3.23 16.57 -4.12
N ASN A 154 4.30 16.32 -3.35
CA ASN A 154 4.90 17.34 -2.47
C ASN A 154 3.90 17.95 -1.48
N SER A 155 2.95 17.14 -1.02
CA SER A 155 1.79 17.58 -0.26
C SER A 155 1.72 16.98 1.13
N THR A 156 0.82 17.48 1.96
CA THR A 156 0.54 16.92 3.29
C THR A 156 -0.96 16.69 3.44
N VAL A 157 -1.33 15.52 3.93
CA VAL A 157 -2.68 15.15 4.35
C VAL A 157 -2.60 14.82 5.83
N GLU A 158 -3.33 15.56 6.67
CA GLU A 158 -3.23 15.44 8.12
C GLU A 158 -4.57 15.65 8.81
N ASN A 159 -4.65 15.23 10.08
CA ASN A 159 -5.84 15.36 10.92
C ASN A 159 -7.10 14.79 10.27
N TYR A 160 -7.00 13.62 9.64
CA TYR A 160 -8.13 12.82 9.18
C TYR A 160 -8.53 11.79 10.26
N THR A 161 -9.79 11.37 10.27
CA THR A 161 -10.32 10.44 11.28
C THR A 161 -10.23 8.98 10.88
N ASP A 162 -10.34 8.68 9.58
CA ASP A 162 -10.48 7.30 9.11
C ASP A 162 -9.52 7.00 7.97
N ARG A 163 -9.66 7.66 6.82
CA ARG A 163 -8.73 7.48 5.69
C ARG A 163 -8.11 8.83 5.31
N GLY A 164 -6.81 8.89 5.08
CA GLY A 164 -6.18 10.08 4.47
C GLY A 164 -6.55 10.18 3.00
N LEU A 165 -6.31 9.09 2.27
CA LEU A 165 -6.63 8.94 0.85
C LEU A 165 -7.26 7.56 0.63
N LYS A 166 -8.40 7.50 -0.06
CA LYS A 166 -9.00 6.24 -0.52
C LYS A 166 -9.03 6.22 -2.04
N LEU A 167 -8.46 5.17 -2.62
CA LEU A 167 -8.33 4.94 -4.06
C LEU A 167 -9.19 3.75 -4.45
N VAL A 168 -10.25 3.98 -5.22
CA VAL A 168 -11.14 2.94 -5.73
C VAL A 168 -10.94 2.83 -7.24
N ASN A 169 -10.44 1.69 -7.73
CA ASN A 169 -10.12 1.45 -9.14
C ASN A 169 -9.31 2.59 -9.78
N SER A 170 -8.31 3.09 -9.06
CA SER A 170 -7.56 4.28 -9.44
C SER A 170 -6.17 3.97 -9.98
N SER A 171 -5.67 4.75 -10.94
CA SER A 171 -4.27 4.71 -11.39
C SER A 171 -3.48 5.94 -10.94
N SER A 172 -3.89 6.55 -9.81
CA SER A 172 -3.30 7.77 -9.28
C SER A 172 -1.80 7.67 -9.01
N THR A 173 -1.10 8.80 -9.16
CA THR A 173 0.31 8.95 -8.78
C THR A 173 0.42 9.77 -7.51
N ILE A 174 0.98 9.17 -6.47
CA ILE A 174 1.20 9.75 -5.14
C ILE A 174 2.71 9.78 -4.91
N GLU A 175 3.30 10.97 -4.81
CA GLU A 175 4.76 11.10 -4.72
C GLU A 175 5.21 12.18 -3.74
N ASN A 176 6.12 11.84 -2.83
CA ASN A 176 6.62 12.78 -1.82
C ASN A 176 5.49 13.44 -1.01
N VAL A 177 4.55 12.61 -0.52
CA VAL A 177 3.40 13.06 0.26
C VAL A 177 3.56 12.64 1.72
N LYS A 178 3.12 13.49 2.64
CA LYS A 178 3.04 13.16 4.07
C LYS A 178 1.62 12.81 4.46
N PHE A 179 1.40 11.62 4.99
CA PHE A 179 0.13 11.19 5.57
C PHE A 179 0.28 11.08 7.08
N LEU A 180 -0.26 12.07 7.80
CA LEU A 180 -0.10 12.22 9.24
C LEU A 180 -1.41 11.87 9.96
N GLY A 181 -1.48 10.63 10.44
CA GLY A 181 -2.62 10.12 11.20
C GLY A 181 -2.73 10.74 12.58
N SER A 182 -3.91 10.59 13.19
CA SER A 182 -4.22 11.07 14.54
C SER A 182 -3.85 10.08 15.66
N GLY A 183 -3.20 8.95 15.33
CA GLY A 183 -2.68 7.95 16.26
C GLY A 183 -3.31 6.56 16.13
N ILE A 184 -2.66 5.54 16.70
CA ILE A 184 -3.00 4.09 16.59
C ILE A 184 -4.33 3.66 17.24
N ALA A 185 -4.90 4.45 18.14
CA ALA A 185 -6.17 4.11 18.81
C ALA A 185 -7.41 4.32 17.92
N THR A 186 -7.21 4.92 16.75
CA THR A 186 -8.23 5.19 15.74
C THR A 186 -8.11 4.14 14.63
N SER A 187 -9.17 3.85 13.90
CA SER A 187 -9.13 2.99 12.70
C SER A 187 -8.37 3.63 11.52
N THR A 188 -7.48 4.59 11.79
CA THR A 188 -6.86 5.43 10.76
C THR A 188 -6.02 4.62 9.79
N VAL A 189 -6.20 4.91 8.52
CA VAL A 189 -5.35 4.45 7.43
C VAL A 189 -4.82 5.67 6.69
N GLY A 190 -3.52 5.69 6.40
CA GLY A 190 -2.93 6.75 5.58
C GLY A 190 -3.50 6.71 4.16
N ILE A 191 -3.31 5.57 3.48
CA ILE A 191 -3.80 5.32 2.13
C ILE A 191 -4.51 3.97 2.07
N GLU A 192 -5.73 3.95 1.55
CA GLU A 192 -6.48 2.74 1.25
C GLU A 192 -6.58 2.52 -0.25
N ILE A 193 -6.40 1.27 -0.69
CA ILE A 193 -6.44 0.86 -2.09
C ILE A 193 -7.46 -0.27 -2.25
N GLU A 194 -8.49 0.01 -3.06
CA GLU A 194 -9.54 -0.91 -3.49
C GLU A 194 -9.52 -1.00 -5.03
N GLY A 195 -8.62 -1.82 -5.57
CA GLY A 195 -8.47 -1.95 -7.03
C GLY A 195 -7.65 -0.85 -7.71
N GLY A 196 -7.42 -1.04 -9.01
CA GLY A 196 -6.59 -0.16 -9.84
C GLY A 196 -5.10 -0.44 -9.72
N SER A 197 -4.28 0.48 -10.25
CA SER A 197 -2.83 0.36 -10.35
C SER A 197 -2.09 1.63 -9.92
N PRO A 198 -2.39 2.19 -8.73
CA PRO A 198 -1.74 3.41 -8.26
C PRO A 198 -0.23 3.22 -8.05
N LYS A 199 0.49 4.34 -8.15
CA LYS A 199 1.92 4.43 -7.86
C LYS A 199 2.11 5.31 -6.63
N ILE A 200 2.64 4.75 -5.56
CA ILE A 200 2.87 5.43 -4.28
C ILE A 200 4.37 5.41 -4.01
N LYS A 201 5.01 6.57 -4.10
CA LYS A 201 6.45 6.70 -4.08
C LYS A 201 6.96 7.72 -3.09
N ASN A 202 8.10 7.43 -2.47
CA ASN A 202 8.90 8.40 -1.72
C ASN A 202 8.10 9.19 -0.66
N SER A 203 7.05 8.59 -0.10
CA SER A 203 6.11 9.24 0.80
C SER A 203 6.36 8.86 2.26
N GLU A 204 5.95 9.73 3.18
CA GLU A 204 6.11 9.55 4.62
C GLU A 204 4.74 9.31 5.25
N ILE A 205 4.53 8.14 5.86
CA ILE A 205 3.23 7.75 6.41
C ILE A 205 3.38 7.45 7.89
N LYS A 206 2.67 8.22 8.72
CA LYS A 206 2.90 8.28 10.17
C LYS A 206 1.65 8.15 11.01
N ASN A 207 1.79 7.45 12.15
CA ASN A 207 0.81 7.42 13.22
C ASN A 207 -0.60 6.95 12.81
N ASN A 208 -0.67 5.96 11.91
CA ASN A 208 -1.92 5.31 11.50
C ASN A 208 -2.02 3.89 12.09
N LYS A 209 -3.23 3.33 12.17
CA LYS A 209 -3.38 1.88 12.35
C LYS A 209 -2.74 1.12 11.18
N HIS A 210 -3.05 1.52 9.96
CA HIS A 210 -2.37 1.02 8.77
C HIS A 210 -1.76 2.18 8.00
N GLY A 211 -0.48 2.14 7.67
CA GLY A 211 0.11 3.16 6.80
C GLY A 211 -0.55 3.09 5.42
N ILE A 212 -0.44 1.92 4.78
CA ILE A 212 -1.19 1.57 3.58
C ILE A 212 -2.02 0.32 3.86
N PHE A 213 -3.31 0.35 3.52
CA PHE A 213 -4.19 -0.81 3.53
C PHE A 213 -4.64 -1.15 2.10
N ILE A 214 -4.51 -2.42 1.72
CA ILE A 214 -4.90 -2.92 0.40
C ILE A 214 -5.91 -4.05 0.62
N GLU A 215 -7.13 -3.88 0.15
CA GLU A 215 -8.22 -4.83 0.41
C GLU A 215 -8.34 -5.94 -0.64
N PHE A 216 -8.27 -5.56 -1.91
CA PHE A 216 -8.39 -6.49 -3.02
C PHE A 216 -7.89 -5.82 -4.29
N LEU A 217 -7.18 -6.59 -5.11
CA LEU A 217 -6.77 -6.16 -6.44
C LEU A 217 -7.19 -7.22 -7.45
N SER A 218 -7.96 -6.80 -8.45
CA SER A 218 -8.23 -7.63 -9.62
C SER A 218 -6.94 -7.92 -10.38
N GLU A 219 -6.90 -9.02 -11.14
CA GLU A 219 -5.84 -9.26 -12.11
C GLU A 219 -5.72 -8.07 -13.08
N GLY A 220 -4.49 -7.67 -13.39
CA GLY A 220 -4.22 -6.49 -14.22
C GLY A 220 -2.89 -5.84 -13.89
N ASP A 221 -2.75 -4.55 -14.18
CA ASP A 221 -1.55 -3.81 -13.84
C ASP A 221 -1.36 -3.75 -12.32
N LEU A 222 -0.15 -4.09 -11.85
CA LEU A 222 0.17 -4.08 -10.43
C LEU A 222 0.33 -2.65 -9.91
N SER A 223 -0.19 -2.42 -8.70
CA SER A 223 0.18 -1.23 -7.92
C SER A 223 1.67 -1.24 -7.60
N ILE A 224 2.28 -0.06 -7.49
CA ILE A 224 3.68 0.10 -7.09
C ILE A 224 3.75 0.89 -5.80
N VAL A 225 4.34 0.30 -4.76
CA VAL A 225 4.63 0.95 -3.49
C VAL A 225 6.15 0.93 -3.30
N GLU A 226 6.80 2.06 -3.54
CA GLU A 226 8.26 2.15 -3.67
C GLU A 226 8.88 3.29 -2.84
N GLY A 227 9.93 2.99 -2.07
CA GLY A 227 10.73 4.04 -1.42
C GLY A 227 10.00 4.81 -0.32
N ASN A 228 8.89 4.29 0.22
CA ASN A 228 8.12 4.97 1.25
C ASN A 228 8.69 4.72 2.65
N LYS A 229 8.52 5.69 3.55
CA LYS A 229 8.94 5.62 4.95
C LYS A 229 7.71 5.54 5.87
N PHE A 230 7.67 4.52 6.71
CA PHE A 230 6.60 4.26 7.67
C PHE A 230 7.10 4.42 9.11
N GLU A 231 6.44 5.26 9.91
CA GLU A 231 6.86 5.52 11.30
C GLU A 231 5.68 5.63 12.25
N GLY A 232 5.75 4.98 13.42
CA GLY A 232 4.72 5.08 14.45
C GLY A 232 3.36 4.47 14.07
N ASN A 233 3.27 3.71 12.98
CA ASN A 233 2.03 3.01 12.60
C ASN A 233 1.87 1.71 13.40
N GLU A 234 0.66 1.16 13.52
CA GLU A 234 0.54 -0.23 13.99
C GLU A 234 1.13 -1.19 12.95
N ASN A 235 0.68 -1.07 11.70
CA ASN A 235 1.19 -1.82 10.57
C ASN A 235 1.61 -0.85 9.44
N PRO A 236 2.86 -0.86 8.97
CA PRO A 236 3.33 -0.05 7.83
C PRO A 236 2.45 -0.27 6.60
N ILE A 237 2.31 -1.52 6.20
CA ILE A 237 1.53 -1.95 5.05
C ILE A 237 0.78 -3.20 5.46
N TYR A 238 -0.52 -3.27 5.14
CA TYR A 238 -1.32 -4.47 5.25
C TYR A 238 -2.02 -4.75 3.93
N ALA A 239 -1.66 -5.86 3.30
CA ALA A 239 -2.13 -6.23 1.97
C ALA A 239 -2.85 -7.58 1.96
N LEU A 240 -4.15 -7.51 1.66
CA LEU A 240 -4.99 -8.65 1.35
C LEU A 240 -4.88 -8.93 -0.17
N ASP A 241 -4.73 -10.21 -0.53
CA ASP A 241 -4.42 -10.67 -1.88
C ASP A 241 -3.27 -9.86 -2.52
N PRO A 242 -2.01 -10.07 -2.06
CA PRO A 242 -0.89 -9.11 -2.11
C PRO A 242 -0.25 -8.98 -3.49
N ASN A 243 -1.06 -8.76 -4.53
CA ASN A 243 -0.66 -8.57 -5.91
C ASN A 243 -0.22 -7.11 -6.12
N VAL A 244 0.86 -6.73 -5.43
CA VAL A 244 1.46 -5.38 -5.42
C VAL A 244 2.97 -5.49 -5.46
N ILE A 245 3.60 -4.59 -6.21
CA ILE A 245 5.06 -4.46 -6.20
C ILE A 245 5.46 -3.60 -5.02
N PHE A 246 6.08 -4.23 -4.01
CA PHE A 246 6.71 -3.54 -2.88
C PHE A 246 8.22 -3.52 -3.03
N LYS A 247 8.84 -2.34 -3.01
CA LYS A 247 10.28 -2.19 -3.22
C LYS A 247 10.86 -1.03 -2.41
N ASP A 248 12.03 -1.23 -1.80
CA ASP A 248 12.80 -0.18 -1.12
C ASP A 248 12.02 0.57 -0.01
N ASN A 249 10.96 -0.03 0.55
CA ASN A 249 10.19 0.57 1.64
C ASN A 249 10.87 0.38 2.99
N GLN A 250 10.71 1.37 3.85
CA GLN A 250 11.40 1.49 5.13
C GLN A 250 10.40 1.64 6.27
N GLY A 251 10.70 1.08 7.42
CA GLY A 251 9.85 1.18 8.60
C GLY A 251 10.65 1.24 9.88
N GLU A 252 10.35 2.23 10.73
CA GLU A 252 10.92 2.40 12.06
C GLU A 252 9.82 2.70 13.08
N ASP A 253 9.99 2.29 14.33
CA ASP A 253 9.06 2.59 15.43
C ASP A 253 7.57 2.24 15.17
N ASN A 254 7.29 1.34 14.23
CA ASN A 254 5.95 0.77 14.04
C ASN A 254 5.75 -0.38 15.04
N GLN A 255 4.50 -0.67 15.44
CA GLN A 255 4.22 -1.81 16.33
C GLN A 255 4.66 -3.14 15.69
N LYS A 256 4.47 -3.27 14.37
CA LYS A 256 5.08 -4.33 13.56
C LYS A 256 5.88 -3.70 12.43
N ASN A 257 7.21 -3.81 12.44
CA ASN A 257 8.04 -3.38 11.31
C ASN A 257 8.06 -4.47 10.22
N GLY A 258 7.04 -4.49 9.36
CA GLY A 258 6.92 -5.44 8.26
C GLY A 258 5.77 -5.13 7.29
N ILE A 259 5.86 -5.69 6.10
CA ILE A 259 4.80 -5.67 5.09
C ILE A 259 3.91 -6.88 5.33
N LEU A 260 2.73 -6.68 5.93
CA LEU A 260 1.81 -7.77 6.22
C LEU A 260 1.12 -8.21 4.93
N VAL A 261 1.20 -9.50 4.63
CA VAL A 261 0.62 -10.11 3.44
C VAL A 261 -0.26 -11.29 3.82
N PHE A 262 -1.46 -11.35 3.23
CA PHE A 262 -2.45 -12.40 3.45
C PHE A 262 -3.22 -12.67 2.16
N GLY A 263 -3.55 -13.93 1.87
CA GLY A 263 -4.45 -14.27 0.75
C GLY A 263 -3.74 -14.90 -0.44
N ASN A 264 -4.21 -14.60 -1.64
CA ASN A 264 -3.82 -15.29 -2.87
C ASN A 264 -2.97 -14.39 -3.77
N ILE A 265 -1.93 -14.98 -4.35
CA ILE A 265 -1.20 -14.44 -5.49
C ILE A 265 -1.86 -15.03 -6.73
N SER A 266 -2.55 -14.16 -7.47
CA SER A 266 -3.40 -14.48 -8.62
C SER A 266 -2.85 -13.89 -9.92
N GLN A 267 -1.57 -13.54 -9.93
CA GLN A 267 -0.82 -13.08 -11.11
C GLN A 267 0.68 -13.26 -10.89
N ASN A 268 1.46 -13.18 -11.97
CA ASN A 268 2.91 -13.26 -11.87
C ASN A 268 3.44 -12.06 -11.07
N LEU A 269 4.17 -12.33 -9.99
CA LEU A 269 4.58 -11.33 -9.03
C LEU A 269 6.07 -11.49 -8.71
N THR A 270 6.73 -10.36 -8.41
CA THR A 270 8.08 -10.36 -7.87
C THR A 270 8.09 -9.68 -6.50
N TRP A 271 8.60 -10.36 -5.49
CA TRP A 271 8.92 -9.75 -4.20
C TRP A 271 10.35 -9.22 -4.22
N PHE A 272 10.48 -7.91 -3.98
CA PHE A 272 11.75 -7.21 -3.96
C PHE A 272 12.23 -7.00 -2.52
N LYS A 273 13.53 -6.72 -2.37
CA LYS A 273 14.07 -6.35 -1.08
C LYS A 273 13.44 -5.03 -0.61
N ASN A 274 13.10 -4.99 0.67
CA ASN A 274 12.68 -3.83 1.43
C ASN A 274 13.53 -3.81 2.72
N ASP A 275 13.63 -2.66 3.39
CA ASP A 275 14.35 -2.58 4.67
C ASP A 275 13.56 -3.23 5.81
N ILE A 276 12.25 -3.43 5.61
CA ILE A 276 11.36 -4.23 6.45
C ILE A 276 11.01 -5.57 5.78
N PRO A 277 10.82 -6.66 6.55
CA PRO A 277 10.48 -7.98 6.01
C PRO A 277 9.04 -8.05 5.48
N TYR A 278 8.78 -9.04 4.63
CA TYR A 278 7.41 -9.52 4.39
C TYR A 278 6.97 -10.36 5.60
N LEU A 279 5.76 -10.11 6.11
CA LEU A 279 5.14 -10.86 7.21
C LEU A 279 3.91 -11.57 6.67
N ILE A 280 3.99 -12.88 6.48
CA ILE A 280 2.83 -13.71 6.12
C ILE A 280 1.93 -13.81 7.34
N GLU A 281 0.75 -13.22 7.26
CA GLU A 281 -0.30 -13.37 8.25
C GLU A 281 -1.24 -14.48 7.81
N ASN A 282 -1.49 -15.48 8.64
CA ASN A 282 -2.33 -16.67 8.37
C ASN A 282 -1.93 -17.54 7.16
N PHE A 283 -1.99 -17.03 5.94
CA PHE A 283 -1.55 -17.76 4.76
C PHE A 283 -1.25 -16.84 3.58
N VAL A 284 -0.34 -17.30 2.73
CA VAL A 284 -0.25 -16.88 1.34
C VAL A 284 -0.33 -18.11 0.45
N ILE A 285 -1.14 -18.05 -0.61
CA ILE A 285 -1.26 -19.09 -1.62
C ILE A 285 -0.80 -18.55 -2.97
N ILE A 286 0.17 -19.20 -3.61
CA ILE A 286 0.48 -18.95 -5.02
C ILE A 286 -0.45 -19.83 -5.85
N ASN A 287 -1.43 -19.21 -6.52
CA ASN A 287 -2.43 -19.94 -7.29
C ASN A 287 -1.80 -20.65 -8.50
N SER A 288 -2.43 -21.75 -8.92
CA SER A 288 -2.02 -22.50 -10.10
C SER A 288 -1.96 -21.61 -11.34
N GLY A 289 -0.94 -21.82 -12.18
CA GLY A 289 -0.70 -21.02 -13.39
C GLY A 289 0.12 -19.74 -13.19
N TYR A 290 0.35 -19.32 -11.95
CA TYR A 290 1.12 -18.11 -11.64
C TYR A 290 2.46 -18.41 -10.98
N THR A 291 3.40 -17.47 -11.10
CA THR A 291 4.74 -17.56 -10.53
C THR A 291 4.98 -16.42 -9.55
N LEU A 292 5.40 -16.75 -8.32
CA LEU A 292 6.07 -15.80 -7.44
C LEU A 292 7.59 -15.92 -7.62
N THR A 293 8.22 -14.81 -7.98
CA THR A 293 9.69 -14.69 -7.99
C THR A 293 10.14 -13.90 -6.76
N ILE A 294 11.15 -14.37 -6.04
CA ILE A 294 11.71 -13.70 -4.87
C ILE A 294 13.16 -13.34 -5.16
N ASN A 295 13.48 -12.06 -5.08
CA ASN A 295 14.83 -11.57 -5.34
C ASN A 295 15.79 -11.82 -4.16
N PRO A 296 17.12 -11.82 -4.43
CA PRO A 296 18.13 -11.98 -3.39
C PRO A 296 17.97 -11.00 -2.21
N GLY A 297 18.23 -11.50 -1.00
CA GLY A 297 18.22 -10.70 0.24
C GLY A 297 16.84 -10.37 0.80
N VAL A 298 15.75 -10.91 0.21
CA VAL A 298 14.41 -10.78 0.78
C VAL A 298 14.28 -11.63 2.05
N ILE A 299 13.65 -11.06 3.07
CA ILE A 299 13.30 -11.74 4.32
C ILE A 299 11.78 -11.88 4.40
N ILE A 300 11.32 -13.11 4.57
CA ILE A 300 9.92 -13.50 4.74
C ILE A 300 9.76 -14.14 6.10
N LYS A 301 8.77 -13.71 6.88
CA LYS A 301 8.47 -14.29 8.18
C LYS A 301 7.01 -14.72 8.27
N GLY A 302 6.75 -15.95 8.68
CA GLY A 302 5.39 -16.40 9.02
C GLY A 302 5.00 -15.91 10.41
N GLN A 303 3.82 -15.30 10.52
CA GLN A 303 3.23 -14.82 11.77
C GLN A 303 1.91 -15.55 12.06
N ASN A 304 1.92 -16.41 13.08
CA ASN A 304 0.69 -17.00 13.60
C ASN A 304 -0.22 -15.93 14.20
N VAL A 305 -1.47 -15.89 13.75
CA VAL A 305 -2.53 -15.08 14.34
C VAL A 305 -3.68 -16.03 14.70
N GLY A 306 -4.00 -16.12 15.99
CA GLY A 306 -5.02 -17.06 16.49
C GLY A 306 -4.50 -18.50 16.56
N PHE A 307 -5.35 -19.46 16.19
CA PHE A 307 -5.09 -20.90 16.38
C PHE A 307 -4.33 -21.56 15.23
N TYR A 308 -4.21 -20.89 14.08
CA TYR A 308 -3.65 -21.49 12.86
C TYR A 308 -2.24 -20.99 12.60
N ALA A 309 -1.39 -21.91 12.14
CA ALA A 309 -0.03 -21.59 11.78
C ALA A 309 0.00 -20.79 10.47
N ALA A 310 0.82 -19.76 10.36
CA ALA A 310 1.08 -19.06 9.10
C ALA A 310 1.83 -19.95 8.12
N TYR A 311 1.46 -19.97 6.85
CA TYR A 311 2.18 -20.78 5.86
C TYR A 311 2.20 -20.14 4.47
N LEU A 312 3.19 -20.54 3.66
CA LEU A 312 3.21 -20.26 2.24
C LEU A 312 2.89 -21.56 1.50
N ARG A 313 1.75 -21.59 0.81
CA ARG A 313 1.34 -22.72 -0.03
C ARG A 313 1.56 -22.38 -1.50
N ILE A 314 2.09 -23.34 -2.24
CA ILE A 314 2.53 -23.18 -3.62
C ILE A 314 1.76 -24.19 -4.48
N GLU A 315 0.75 -23.70 -5.20
CA GLU A 315 -0.04 -24.45 -6.19
C GLU A 315 0.36 -24.10 -7.62
N GLY A 316 0.87 -22.88 -7.82
CA GLY A 316 1.66 -22.45 -8.98
C GLY A 316 3.15 -22.62 -8.73
N LYS A 317 3.98 -21.67 -9.17
CA LYS A 317 5.44 -21.78 -9.12
C LYS A 317 6.07 -20.80 -8.13
N LEU A 318 7.09 -21.24 -7.39
CA LEU A 318 7.96 -20.36 -6.60
C LEU A 318 9.40 -20.40 -7.13
N ILE A 319 9.93 -19.25 -7.53
CA ILE A 319 11.34 -19.06 -7.88
C ILE A 319 11.99 -18.20 -6.81
N ALA A 320 12.73 -18.84 -5.90
CA ALA A 320 13.52 -18.16 -4.88
C ALA A 320 15.01 -18.45 -5.10
N GLU A 321 15.69 -17.54 -5.78
CA GLU A 321 17.12 -17.66 -6.13
C GLU A 321 17.92 -16.56 -5.44
N GLY A 322 18.37 -16.83 -4.22
CA GLY A 322 19.29 -15.98 -3.50
C GLY A 322 20.72 -16.05 -4.04
N THR A 323 21.61 -15.33 -3.37
CA THR A 323 23.07 -15.43 -3.57
C THR A 323 23.74 -15.79 -2.26
N VAL A 324 25.02 -16.20 -2.30
CA VAL A 324 25.80 -16.47 -1.09
C VAL A 324 25.85 -15.23 -0.18
N ASP A 325 26.05 -14.05 -0.76
CA ASP A 325 26.14 -12.79 0.00
C ASP A 325 24.76 -12.27 0.45
N ASN A 326 23.71 -12.58 -0.31
CA ASN A 326 22.34 -12.14 -0.04
C ASN A 326 21.39 -13.33 -0.20
N PRO A 327 21.36 -14.26 0.77
CA PRO A 327 20.43 -15.38 0.74
C PRO A 327 19.00 -14.88 0.93
N ILE A 328 18.03 -15.65 0.43
CA ILE A 328 16.61 -15.42 0.75
C ILE A 328 16.30 -16.15 2.05
N VAL A 329 15.64 -15.48 2.99
CA VAL A 329 15.38 -16.02 4.33
C VAL A 329 13.88 -16.19 4.54
N PHE A 330 13.46 -17.43 4.81
CA PHE A 330 12.15 -17.78 5.32
C PHE A 330 12.27 -18.19 6.79
N THR A 331 11.51 -17.54 7.67
CA THR A 331 11.60 -17.78 9.11
C THR A 331 10.28 -17.46 9.82
N SER A 332 10.25 -17.46 11.15
CA SER A 332 9.06 -17.15 11.94
C SER A 332 9.08 -15.75 12.55
N PHE A 333 7.91 -15.27 12.95
CA PHE A 333 7.69 -14.06 13.74
C PHE A 333 6.45 -14.25 14.66
N PRO A 334 6.40 -13.65 15.87
CA PRO A 334 7.51 -13.02 16.57
C PRO A 334 8.49 -14.04 17.16
N ASP A 335 8.01 -15.24 17.50
CA ASP A 335 8.76 -16.26 18.20
C ASP A 335 9.27 -17.35 17.25
N ALA A 336 10.36 -18.01 17.66
CA ALA A 336 10.88 -19.18 16.96
C ALA A 336 9.85 -20.32 16.97
N GLY A 337 9.59 -20.92 15.81
CA GLY A 337 8.65 -22.04 15.65
C GLY A 337 7.27 -21.60 15.20
N SER A 338 6.94 -20.30 15.22
CA SER A 338 5.56 -19.81 15.06
C SER A 338 5.06 -19.73 13.61
N TRP A 339 5.34 -20.74 12.77
CA TRP A 339 4.76 -20.86 11.43
C TRP A 339 4.82 -22.30 10.86
N GLY A 340 3.97 -22.61 9.88
CA GLY A 340 3.81 -23.92 9.25
C GLY A 340 4.89 -24.25 8.22
N GLY A 341 5.54 -23.26 7.62
CA GLY A 341 6.60 -23.48 6.62
C GLY A 341 6.15 -23.29 5.18
N LEU A 342 6.84 -23.98 4.26
CA LEU A 342 6.59 -23.94 2.82
C LEU A 342 5.94 -25.24 2.36
N THR A 343 4.83 -25.15 1.63
CA THR A 343 4.13 -26.34 1.13
C THR A 343 3.93 -26.27 -0.37
N PHE A 344 4.63 -27.14 -1.08
CA PHE A 344 4.51 -27.37 -2.51
C PHE A 344 3.58 -28.55 -2.76
N VAL A 345 2.56 -28.33 -3.59
CA VAL A 345 1.58 -29.36 -3.97
C VAL A 345 1.58 -29.61 -5.48
N SER A 346 0.76 -30.55 -5.95
CA SER A 346 0.56 -30.77 -7.39
C SER A 346 0.29 -29.45 -8.13
N GLY A 347 0.98 -29.24 -9.25
CA GLY A 347 0.99 -27.98 -10.00
C GLY A 347 2.22 -27.10 -9.76
N SER A 348 3.01 -27.38 -8.71
CA SER A 348 4.19 -26.58 -8.34
C SER A 348 5.52 -26.97 -8.99
N GLU A 349 5.45 -27.78 -10.04
CA GLU A 349 6.61 -28.26 -10.77
C GLU A 349 7.47 -27.12 -11.33
N GLY A 350 8.79 -27.30 -11.25
CA GLY A 350 9.76 -26.31 -11.70
C GLY A 350 10.03 -25.20 -10.70
N SER A 351 9.48 -25.26 -9.48
CA SER A 351 9.87 -24.38 -8.38
C SER A 351 11.33 -24.59 -7.98
N ILE A 352 12.00 -23.51 -7.56
CA ILE A 352 13.44 -23.48 -7.25
C ILE A 352 13.65 -22.80 -5.90
N LEU A 353 14.44 -23.45 -5.05
CA LEU A 353 14.93 -22.94 -3.77
C LEU A 353 16.47 -22.96 -3.80
N LYS A 354 17.08 -21.85 -4.23
CA LYS A 354 18.53 -21.70 -4.37
C LYS A 354 19.10 -20.63 -3.46
N ASN A 355 20.18 -20.92 -2.72
CA ASN A 355 20.76 -20.02 -1.71
C ASN A 355 19.70 -19.47 -0.74
N VAL A 356 18.85 -20.37 -0.24
CA VAL A 356 17.78 -20.02 0.71
C VAL A 356 18.11 -20.52 2.10
N ILE A 357 17.61 -19.82 3.10
CA ILE A 357 17.59 -20.29 4.50
C ILE A 357 16.14 -20.42 4.91
N VAL A 358 15.70 -21.64 5.25
CA VAL A 358 14.37 -21.89 5.80
C VAL A 358 14.53 -22.33 7.25
N SER A 359 13.81 -21.69 8.18
CA SER A 359 13.99 -21.96 9.61
C SER A 359 12.75 -21.78 10.48
N TYR A 360 12.81 -22.40 11.67
CA TYR A 360 11.91 -22.12 12.79
C TYR A 360 10.42 -22.30 12.47
N GLY A 361 10.04 -23.37 11.78
CA GLY A 361 8.64 -23.68 11.44
C GLY A 361 8.40 -25.17 11.29
N GLY A 362 7.40 -25.55 10.50
CA GLY A 362 6.99 -26.95 10.34
C GLY A 362 6.01 -27.41 11.42
N ILE A 363 5.29 -26.48 12.08
CA ILE A 363 4.24 -26.84 13.03
C ILE A 363 3.09 -27.50 12.28
N TRP A 364 2.60 -28.61 12.83
CA TRP A 364 1.44 -29.34 12.36
C TRP A 364 0.22 -28.43 12.15
N ASN A 365 -0.37 -28.51 10.95
CA ASN A 365 -1.62 -27.82 10.61
C ASN A 365 -2.77 -28.85 10.54
N PRO A 366 -3.86 -28.69 11.31
CA PRO A 366 -4.97 -29.67 11.34
C PRO A 366 -5.69 -29.90 10.01
N TYR A 367 -5.54 -29.00 9.04
CA TYR A 367 -6.20 -29.12 7.74
C TYR A 367 -5.37 -29.87 6.69
N TRP A 368 -4.08 -30.06 6.94
CA TRP A 368 -3.16 -30.62 5.95
C TRP A 368 -2.19 -31.59 6.63
N GLU A 369 -1.99 -32.78 6.05
CA GLU A 369 -1.01 -33.78 6.52
C GLU A 369 0.44 -33.34 6.23
N GLU A 370 0.80 -32.10 6.57
CA GLU A 370 2.08 -31.47 6.28
C GLU A 370 3.02 -31.63 7.47
N GLN A 371 4.09 -32.40 7.28
CA GLN A 371 5.00 -32.86 8.35
C GLN A 371 6.43 -32.34 8.21
N GLY A 372 6.61 -31.19 7.56
CA GLY A 372 7.93 -30.61 7.40
C GLY A 372 7.96 -29.11 7.20
N LEU A 373 9.09 -28.52 7.59
CA LEU A 373 9.40 -27.10 7.38
C LEU A 373 9.36 -26.71 5.90
N VAL A 374 9.79 -27.64 5.04
CA VAL A 374 9.50 -27.62 3.60
C VAL A 374 8.84 -28.94 3.22
N SER A 375 7.59 -28.89 2.79
CA SER A 375 6.81 -30.05 2.35
C SER A 375 6.62 -30.02 0.84
N VAL A 376 6.94 -31.12 0.15
CA VAL A 376 6.69 -31.29 -1.29
C VAL A 376 5.84 -32.54 -1.51
N GLN A 377 4.64 -32.34 -2.05
CA GLN A 377 3.64 -33.39 -2.25
C GLN A 377 3.20 -33.45 -3.71
N ASP A 378 3.34 -34.63 -4.34
CA ASP A 378 2.91 -34.90 -5.72
C ASP A 378 3.46 -33.84 -6.71
N SER A 379 4.70 -33.40 -6.49
CA SER A 379 5.38 -32.33 -7.22
C SER A 379 6.90 -32.50 -7.20
N LYS A 380 7.62 -31.64 -7.93
CA LYS A 380 9.08 -31.63 -8.07
C LYS A 380 9.65 -30.23 -7.88
N VAL A 381 10.52 -30.09 -6.87
CA VAL A 381 11.22 -28.85 -6.52
C VAL A 381 12.74 -29.06 -6.63
N GLU A 382 13.46 -28.05 -7.11
CA GLU A 382 14.92 -28.03 -7.09
C GLU A 382 15.44 -27.26 -5.87
N PHE A 383 16.28 -27.89 -5.08
CA PHE A 383 17.02 -27.29 -3.97
C PHE A 383 18.50 -27.24 -4.33
N ASP A 384 19.13 -26.07 -4.21
CA ASP A 384 20.57 -25.90 -4.43
C ASP A 384 21.15 -24.90 -3.42
N GLN A 385 22.19 -25.29 -2.67
CA GLN A 385 22.79 -24.40 -1.67
C GLN A 385 21.76 -23.89 -0.63
N ALA A 386 20.79 -24.73 -0.28
CA ALA A 386 19.79 -24.41 0.73
C ALA A 386 20.28 -24.77 2.14
N THR A 387 19.83 -24.03 3.14
CA THR A 387 19.99 -24.37 4.56
C THR A 387 18.62 -24.51 5.20
N ILE A 388 18.29 -25.72 5.66
CA ILE A 388 17.01 -26.05 6.27
C ILE A 388 17.24 -26.44 7.73
N LYS A 389 16.76 -25.63 8.67
CA LYS A 389 17.13 -25.81 10.08
C LYS A 389 16.03 -25.47 11.08
N TYR A 390 16.09 -26.09 12.26
CA TYR A 390 15.15 -25.82 13.36
C TYR A 390 13.68 -26.04 12.95
N GLY A 391 13.41 -27.06 12.14
CA GLY A 391 12.06 -27.55 11.88
C GLY A 391 11.55 -28.36 13.08
N SER A 392 10.26 -28.21 13.43
CA SER A 392 9.63 -29.00 14.50
C SER A 392 9.46 -30.48 14.16
N GLU A 393 9.41 -30.83 12.87
CA GLU A 393 9.37 -32.21 12.37
C GLU A 393 10.48 -32.44 11.33
N ALA A 394 10.14 -32.80 10.09
CA ALA A 394 11.14 -32.92 9.02
C ALA A 394 11.65 -31.55 8.57
N GLY A 395 12.94 -31.44 8.29
CA GLY A 395 13.49 -30.31 7.55
C GLY A 395 12.85 -30.27 6.15
N ILE A 396 12.99 -31.37 5.41
CA ILE A 396 12.32 -31.57 4.13
C ILE A 396 11.43 -32.82 4.21
N TYR A 397 10.13 -32.64 3.99
CA TYR A 397 9.16 -33.72 3.86
C TYR A 397 8.80 -33.91 2.39
N LEU A 398 8.88 -35.15 1.89
CA LEU A 398 8.61 -35.50 0.50
C LEU A 398 7.55 -36.58 0.44
N LYS A 399 6.44 -36.34 -0.27
CA LYS A 399 5.38 -37.33 -0.55
C LYS A 399 5.21 -37.46 -2.05
N ASN A 400 5.52 -38.65 -2.59
CA ASN A 400 5.50 -38.90 -4.04
C ASN A 400 6.27 -37.83 -4.84
N SER A 401 7.46 -37.45 -4.39
CA SER A 401 8.25 -36.37 -5.00
C SER A 401 9.57 -36.86 -5.59
N GLU A 402 9.85 -36.44 -6.83
CA GLU A 402 11.13 -36.64 -7.53
C GLU A 402 12.03 -35.39 -7.44
N SER A 403 11.90 -34.63 -6.34
CA SER A 403 12.67 -33.42 -6.10
C SER A 403 14.18 -33.65 -6.22
N ILE A 404 14.90 -32.62 -6.66
CA ILE A 404 16.37 -32.62 -6.78
C ILE A 404 16.91 -31.82 -5.61
N ILE A 405 17.72 -32.45 -4.75
CA ILE A 405 18.28 -31.82 -3.57
C ILE A 405 19.80 -31.89 -3.65
N LYS A 406 20.45 -30.75 -3.91
CA LYS A 406 21.90 -30.67 -4.00
C LYS A 406 22.50 -29.61 -3.09
N ASN A 407 23.74 -29.83 -2.64
CA ASN A 407 24.52 -28.87 -1.85
C ASN A 407 23.77 -28.31 -0.63
N THR A 408 22.89 -29.11 -0.02
CA THR A 408 21.92 -28.64 0.97
C THR A 408 22.33 -29.07 2.37
N PHE A 409 22.21 -28.13 3.32
CA PHE A 409 22.53 -28.35 4.72
C PHE A 409 21.26 -28.49 5.56
N LEU A 410 21.12 -29.64 6.21
CA LEU A 410 19.96 -29.99 7.03
C LEU A 410 20.41 -30.10 8.48
N LYS A 411 19.96 -29.18 9.33
CA LYS A 411 20.50 -29.07 10.70
C LYS A 411 19.45 -28.83 11.78
N ASN A 412 19.61 -29.51 12.92
CA ASN A 412 18.75 -29.31 14.10
C ASN A 412 17.25 -29.50 13.82
N ASN A 413 16.89 -30.48 12.97
CA ASN A 413 15.50 -30.89 12.73
C ASN A 413 15.19 -32.20 13.46
N GLN A 414 13.92 -32.58 13.60
CA GLN A 414 13.59 -33.92 14.06
C GLN A 414 14.04 -34.95 13.03
N TYR A 415 13.60 -34.80 11.77
CA TYR A 415 14.12 -35.56 10.63
C TYR A 415 14.88 -34.60 9.71
N GLY A 416 16.06 -35.00 9.22
CA GLY A 416 16.70 -34.25 8.14
C GLY A 416 15.80 -34.22 6.91
N ILE A 417 15.62 -35.40 6.31
CA ILE A 417 14.67 -35.62 5.21
C ILE A 417 13.73 -36.76 5.61
N TYR A 418 12.43 -36.60 5.32
CA TYR A 418 11.44 -37.65 5.50
C TYR A 418 10.73 -37.93 4.18
N ILE A 419 10.79 -39.17 3.71
CA ILE A 419 10.30 -39.60 2.39
C ILE A 419 9.13 -40.57 2.58
N MET A 420 8.01 -40.26 1.94
CA MET A 420 6.83 -41.12 1.84
C MET A 420 6.42 -41.33 0.39
N GLY A 421 5.88 -42.51 0.09
CA GLY A 421 5.34 -42.83 -1.22
C GLY A 421 6.26 -43.74 -2.04
N THR A 422 6.05 -43.75 -3.36
CA THR A 422 6.68 -44.70 -4.28
C THR A 422 7.80 -44.12 -5.14
N THR A 423 7.94 -42.79 -5.19
CA THR A 423 9.01 -42.09 -5.90
C THR A 423 10.10 -41.62 -4.95
N CYS A 424 11.33 -41.49 -5.46
CA CYS A 424 12.50 -41.11 -4.67
C CYS A 424 13.11 -39.80 -5.21
N PRO A 425 13.60 -38.91 -4.33
CA PRO A 425 14.34 -37.72 -4.72
C PRO A 425 15.72 -38.06 -5.28
N GLN A 426 16.26 -37.16 -6.08
CA GLN A 426 17.68 -37.18 -6.47
C GLN A 426 18.46 -36.33 -5.47
N THR A 427 19.52 -36.90 -4.88
CA THR A 427 20.31 -36.21 -3.85
C THR A 427 21.79 -36.15 -4.20
N GLU A 428 22.43 -35.01 -3.91
CA GLU A 428 23.85 -34.79 -4.16
C GLU A 428 24.45 -33.86 -3.08
N ASN A 429 25.60 -34.21 -2.51
CA ASN A 429 26.33 -33.34 -1.59
C ASN A 429 25.46 -32.76 -0.44
N LEU A 430 24.79 -33.66 0.30
CA LEU A 430 23.97 -33.29 1.46
C LEU A 430 24.80 -33.36 2.74
N THR A 431 24.59 -32.37 3.62
CA THR A 431 25.19 -32.38 4.96
C THR A 431 24.09 -32.43 6.01
N PHE A 432 24.17 -33.40 6.92
CA PHE A 432 23.24 -33.56 8.04
C PHE A 432 23.99 -33.28 9.36
N GLU A 433 23.49 -32.35 10.18
CA GLU A 433 24.10 -32.03 11.48
C GLU A 433 23.04 -31.93 12.57
N ASN A 434 23.22 -32.66 13.68
CA ASN A 434 22.37 -32.57 14.87
C ASN A 434 20.86 -32.75 14.60
N ASN A 435 20.48 -33.49 13.56
CA ASN A 435 19.09 -33.94 13.41
C ASN A 435 18.85 -35.15 14.33
N GLN A 436 17.63 -35.31 14.86
CA GLN A 436 17.33 -36.49 15.69
C GLN A 436 17.35 -37.79 14.87
N PHE A 437 16.91 -37.70 13.62
CA PHE A 437 16.91 -38.76 12.62
C PHE A 437 17.41 -38.22 11.28
N THR A 438 18.14 -39.04 10.51
CA THR A 438 18.74 -38.65 9.23
C THR A 438 17.96 -39.18 8.05
#